data_AF-A0A1H4TBR1-F1
#
_entry.id   AF-A0A1H4TBR1-F1
#
_cell.length_a   1.000
_cell.length_b   1.000
_cell.length_c   1.000
_cell.angle_alpha   90.00
_cell.angle_beta   90.00
_cell.angle_gamma   90.00
#
_symmetry.space_group_name_H-M   'P 1'
#
loop_
_entity.id
_entity.type
_entity.pdbx_description
1 polymer ?
#
loop_
_entity_poly.entity_id
_entity_poly.type
_entity_poly.pdbx_seq_one_letter_code
_entity_poly.pdbx_strand_id
1 'polypeptide(L)'
;MAEQFDLVIIGGSFAGLACARTAALRGLKVAVVDSKPEPGVRVRTTGIVVKEASDDFDLPAHLMRKVRGVRLYAPDDRTLDLHAPGYFFQATDTPALLRWMAEEAGRAGASLRFGQSFEGAVAHARGIELPALGLQASFVIGADGARSRVAQALGLERNRRFLVGLEIECEPLEGLDARFLHCFADSRIAPGYIAWVVPGVNATQIGLAASGAARPDLRLLLRRLDALHGAGKLRVMGRRSGLIPCGGTLRRLGSGRAMLIGDAAGLVSPVTGGAASTRHCISGGAPPSSCQAISVTAAPIRSRSCRGRCRDIAPSACCDAPSTSRRRTPSSTPCC
;
A
#
# COMPACT_ATOMS: atom_id res chain seq x y z
N MET A 1 25.16 1.39 22.80
CA MET A 1 25.13 2.73 22.17
C MET A 1 24.16 2.66 21.00
N ALA A 2 23.31 3.68 20.82
CA ALA A 2 22.39 3.72 19.68
C ALA A 2 23.17 3.95 18.39
N GLU A 3 22.77 3.29 17.30
CA GLU A 3 23.41 3.47 16.00
C GLU A 3 22.94 4.77 15.34
N GLN A 4 23.89 5.57 14.86
CA GLN A 4 23.62 6.92 14.38
C GLN A 4 23.41 6.94 12.86
N PHE A 5 22.38 7.66 12.42
CA PHE A 5 21.98 7.88 11.03
C PHE A 5 21.71 9.37 10.79
N ASP A 6 21.87 9.83 9.55
CA ASP A 6 21.43 11.17 9.17
C ASP A 6 19.91 11.20 9.03
N LEU A 7 19.36 10.14 8.44
CA LEU A 7 17.94 10.02 8.14
C LEU A 7 17.41 8.63 8.47
N VAL A 8 16.35 8.57 9.27
CA VAL A 8 15.56 7.34 9.49
C VAL A 8 14.19 7.50 8.85
N ILE A 9 13.83 6.59 7.96
CA ILE A 9 12.55 6.53 7.27
C ILE A 9 11.73 5.38 7.88
N ILE A 10 10.56 5.69 8.43
CA ILE A 10 9.63 4.70 8.96
C ILE A 10 8.61 4.36 7.88
N GLY A 11 8.68 3.14 7.34
CA GLY A 11 7.83 2.61 6.27
C GLY A 11 8.60 2.31 4.99
N GLY A 12 8.63 1.04 4.59
CA GLY A 12 9.31 0.49 3.42
C GLY A 12 8.32 0.17 2.29
N SER A 13 7.52 1.16 1.90
CA SER A 13 6.63 1.11 0.71
C SER A 13 7.11 2.09 -0.36
N PHE A 14 6.34 2.32 -1.42
CA PHE A 14 6.67 3.23 -2.53
C PHE A 14 7.35 4.53 -2.10
N ALA A 15 6.67 5.35 -1.28
CA ALA A 15 7.18 6.65 -0.86
C ALA A 15 8.49 6.55 -0.05
N GLY A 16 8.54 5.60 0.89
CA GLY A 16 9.70 5.41 1.76
C GLY A 16 10.92 4.87 1.01
N LEU A 17 10.74 3.89 0.13
CA LEU A 17 11.82 3.31 -0.66
C LEU A 17 12.35 4.30 -1.71
N ALA A 18 11.46 5.04 -2.38
CA ALA A 18 11.86 6.11 -3.29
C ALA A 18 12.65 7.21 -2.57
N CYS A 19 12.20 7.63 -1.39
CA CYS A 19 12.90 8.60 -0.55
C CYS A 19 14.28 8.07 -0.10
N ALA A 20 14.34 6.82 0.35
CA ALA A 20 15.57 6.18 0.83
C ALA A 20 16.64 6.12 -0.25
N ARG A 21 16.29 5.64 -1.45
CA ARG A 21 17.20 5.60 -2.60
C ARG A 21 17.72 7.00 -2.93
N THR A 22 16.81 7.98 -2.99
CA THR A 22 17.11 9.37 -3.35
C THR A 22 18.02 10.06 -2.33
N ALA A 23 17.83 9.77 -1.04
CA ALA A 23 18.64 10.29 0.06
C ALA A 23 20.02 9.63 0.12
N ALA A 24 20.07 8.30 -0.04
CA ALA A 24 21.33 7.55 -0.02
C ALA A 24 22.23 7.92 -1.21
N LEU A 25 21.66 8.11 -2.42
CA LEU A 25 22.39 8.64 -3.58
C LEU A 25 22.97 10.06 -3.38
N ARG A 26 22.43 10.82 -2.42
CA ARG A 26 22.97 12.13 -2.01
C ARG A 26 24.02 12.04 -0.90
N GLY A 27 24.44 10.84 -0.53
CA GLY A 27 25.49 10.59 0.47
C GLY A 27 25.00 10.59 1.92
N LEU A 28 23.69 10.61 2.17
CA LEU A 28 23.17 10.50 3.53
C LEU A 28 23.28 9.07 4.04
N LYS A 29 23.61 8.90 5.33
CA LYS A 29 23.48 7.62 6.03
C LYS A 29 22.02 7.38 6.37
N VAL A 30 21.35 6.53 5.59
CA VAL A 30 19.90 6.28 5.66
C VAL A 30 19.59 4.92 6.26
N ALA A 31 18.60 4.86 7.16
CA ALA A 31 17.92 3.62 7.52
C ALA A 31 16.45 3.65 7.13
N VAL A 32 15.92 2.53 6.61
CA VAL A 32 14.49 2.30 6.41
C VAL A 32 14.01 1.24 7.38
N VAL A 33 12.95 1.52 8.13
CA VAL A 33 12.39 0.59 9.13
C VAL A 33 10.96 0.26 8.74
N ASP A 34 10.63 -1.03 8.61
CA ASP A 34 9.26 -1.48 8.35
C ASP A 34 8.90 -2.68 9.22
N SER A 35 7.68 -2.66 9.76
CA SER A 35 7.10 -3.75 10.55
C SER A 35 6.89 -5.06 9.78
N LYS A 36 6.80 -4.99 8.44
CA LYS A 36 6.67 -6.16 7.57
C LYS A 36 7.97 -6.96 7.60
N PRO A 37 7.90 -8.30 7.55
CA PRO A 37 9.11 -9.13 7.61
C PRO A 37 10.02 -8.97 6.39
N GLU A 38 9.47 -8.55 5.25
CA GLU A 38 10.20 -8.38 4.00
C GLU A 38 9.50 -7.35 3.08
N PRO A 39 10.19 -6.80 2.07
CA PRO A 39 9.56 -5.91 1.08
C PRO A 39 8.55 -6.66 0.20
N GLY A 40 7.51 -5.96 -0.24
CA GLY A 40 6.52 -6.52 -1.16
C GLY A 40 5.54 -7.54 -0.55
N VAL A 41 5.61 -7.87 0.75
CA VAL A 41 4.54 -8.65 1.41
C VAL A 41 3.46 -7.78 2.00
N ARG A 42 2.28 -8.39 2.18
CA ARG A 42 1.08 -7.74 2.74
C ARG A 42 0.82 -6.42 2.02
N VAL A 43 0.96 -6.42 0.68
CA VAL A 43 0.64 -5.26 -0.16
C VAL A 43 -0.81 -4.89 0.07
N ARG A 44 -1.02 -3.58 0.20
CA ARG A 44 -2.32 -3.05 0.59
C ARG A 44 -2.85 -2.03 -0.40
N THR A 45 -2.30 -2.02 -1.59
CA THR A 45 -2.60 -1.07 -2.66
C THR A 45 -2.82 -1.81 -3.95
N THR A 46 -3.62 -1.22 -4.84
CA THR A 46 -3.77 -1.68 -6.21
C THR A 46 -2.43 -1.56 -6.96
N GLY A 47 -1.59 -0.60 -6.58
CA GLY A 47 -0.27 -0.41 -7.19
C GLY A 47 -0.39 0.03 -8.64
N ILE A 48 -1.07 1.14 -8.85
CA ILE A 48 -1.10 1.81 -10.15
C ILE A 48 -0.15 3.02 -10.05
N VAL A 49 0.69 3.25 -11.05
CA VAL A 49 1.63 4.37 -11.05
C VAL A 49 1.23 5.30 -12.20
N VAL A 50 1.08 6.60 -11.95
CA VAL A 50 0.82 7.55 -13.05
C VAL A 50 2.08 7.76 -13.89
N LYS A 51 1.87 8.24 -15.11
CA LYS A 51 2.94 8.60 -16.03
C LYS A 51 4.04 9.42 -15.39
N GLU A 52 3.74 10.48 -14.64
CA GLU A 52 4.77 11.34 -14.06
C GLU A 52 5.68 10.59 -13.10
N ALA A 53 5.09 9.78 -12.22
CA ALA A 53 5.87 8.94 -11.31
C ALA A 53 6.60 7.81 -12.06
N SER A 54 6.06 7.32 -13.19
CA SER A 54 6.73 6.33 -14.03
C SER A 54 7.89 6.91 -14.85
N ASP A 55 7.80 8.16 -15.27
CA ASP A 55 8.88 8.87 -15.97
C ASP A 55 9.96 9.31 -14.97
N ASP A 56 9.56 9.46 -13.70
CA ASP A 56 10.45 9.95 -12.66
C ASP A 56 11.49 8.93 -12.22
N PHE A 57 11.15 7.65 -12.33
CA PHE A 57 11.95 6.51 -11.88
C PHE A 57 12.13 5.54 -13.05
N ASP A 58 13.33 4.99 -13.18
CA ASP A 58 13.59 3.96 -14.20
C ASP A 58 13.00 2.62 -13.75
N LEU A 59 11.67 2.48 -13.90
CA LEU A 59 10.92 1.31 -13.43
C LEU A 59 11.06 0.15 -14.42
N PRO A 60 11.25 -1.09 -13.93
CA PRO A 60 11.45 -2.25 -14.78
C PRO A 60 10.19 -2.57 -15.60
N ALA A 61 10.28 -2.42 -16.92
CA ALA A 61 9.15 -2.57 -17.84
C ALA A 61 8.42 -3.92 -17.72
N HIS A 62 9.13 -5.01 -17.42
CA HIS A 62 8.54 -6.35 -17.26
C HIS A 62 7.63 -6.49 -16.03
N LEU A 63 7.76 -5.59 -15.05
CA LEU A 63 6.87 -5.55 -13.89
C LEU A 63 5.66 -4.64 -14.11
N MET A 64 5.56 -3.95 -15.25
CA MET A 64 4.59 -2.90 -15.51
C MET A 64 3.66 -3.27 -16.68
N ARG A 65 2.42 -2.81 -16.62
CA ARG A 65 1.46 -2.85 -17.73
C ARG A 65 0.86 -1.47 -17.96
N LYS A 66 1.06 -0.94 -19.16
CA LYS A 66 0.54 0.36 -19.55
C LYS A 66 -0.97 0.33 -19.77
N VAL A 67 -1.69 1.15 -19.01
CA VAL A 67 -3.14 1.40 -19.11
C VAL A 67 -3.32 2.80 -19.67
N ARG A 68 -3.97 2.93 -20.82
CA ARG A 68 -4.02 4.18 -21.62
C ARG A 68 -5.20 5.09 -21.28
N GLY A 69 -6.19 4.58 -20.59
CA GLY A 69 -7.38 5.36 -20.24
C GLY A 69 -8.16 4.76 -19.08
N VAL A 70 -9.27 5.40 -18.76
CA VAL A 70 -10.26 4.96 -17.78
C VAL A 70 -11.58 4.75 -18.50
N ARG A 71 -12.19 3.57 -18.36
CA ARG A 71 -13.56 3.33 -18.80
C ARG A 71 -14.48 3.47 -17.59
N LEU A 72 -15.33 4.50 -17.61
CA LEU A 72 -16.30 4.77 -16.55
C LEU A 72 -17.63 4.10 -16.85
N TYR A 73 -18.18 3.36 -15.90
CA TYR A 73 -19.49 2.71 -15.96
C TYR A 73 -20.48 3.47 -15.06
N ALA A 74 -21.51 4.06 -15.67
CA ALA A 74 -22.63 4.68 -14.96
C ALA A 74 -23.58 3.62 -14.37
N PRO A 75 -24.45 3.90 -13.38
CA PRO A 75 -25.32 2.90 -12.73
C PRO A 75 -26.24 2.09 -13.66
N ASP A 76 -26.49 2.59 -14.88
CA ASP A 76 -27.31 1.99 -15.94
C ASP A 76 -26.48 1.27 -17.03
N ASP A 77 -25.21 0.97 -16.73
CA ASP A 77 -24.25 0.27 -17.60
C ASP A 77 -23.79 1.03 -18.85
N ARG A 78 -24.22 2.28 -19.05
CA ARG A 78 -23.60 3.14 -20.06
C ARG A 78 -22.14 3.41 -19.71
N THR A 79 -21.30 3.42 -20.74
CA THR A 79 -19.86 3.59 -20.59
C THR A 79 -19.38 4.91 -21.18
N LEU A 80 -18.32 5.45 -20.58
CA LEU A 80 -17.58 6.61 -21.07
C LEU A 80 -16.08 6.33 -20.99
N ASP A 81 -15.40 6.39 -22.13
CA ASP A 81 -13.95 6.18 -22.22
C ASP A 81 -13.21 7.51 -22.12
N LEU A 82 -12.46 7.68 -21.03
CA LEU A 82 -11.63 8.84 -20.75
C LEU A 82 -10.18 8.51 -21.07
N HIS A 83 -9.58 9.26 -21.99
CA HIS A 83 -8.16 9.15 -22.31
C HIS A 83 -7.61 10.52 -22.71
N ALA A 84 -6.30 10.71 -22.51
CA ALA A 84 -5.59 11.90 -22.94
C ALA A 84 -4.40 11.49 -23.81
N PRO A 85 -4.17 12.12 -24.98
CA PRO A 85 -3.02 11.80 -25.83
C PRO A 85 -1.70 11.86 -25.07
N GLY A 86 -0.89 10.81 -25.19
CA GLY A 86 0.40 10.71 -24.51
C GLY A 86 0.35 10.41 -23.01
N TYR A 87 -0.83 10.41 -22.38
CA TYR A 87 -0.99 10.07 -20.97
C TYR A 87 -1.25 8.57 -20.77
N PHE A 88 -0.82 8.04 -19.62
CA PHE A 88 -1.07 6.65 -19.24
C PHE A 88 -0.91 6.44 -17.73
N PHE A 89 -1.37 5.29 -17.27
CA PHE A 89 -1.07 4.70 -15.98
C PHE A 89 -0.27 3.41 -16.19
N GLN A 90 0.40 2.93 -15.15
CA GLN A 90 1.07 1.65 -15.11
C GLN A 90 0.42 0.81 -14.01
N ALA A 91 -0.31 -0.23 -14.38
CA ALA A 91 -0.60 -1.30 -13.42
C ALA A 91 0.70 -2.07 -13.15
N THR A 92 0.90 -2.53 -11.92
CA THR A 92 2.18 -3.11 -11.51
C THR A 92 2.02 -4.52 -10.97
N ASP A 93 3.04 -5.36 -11.16
CA ASP A 93 3.33 -6.43 -10.20
C ASP A 93 3.85 -5.77 -8.92
N THR A 94 2.93 -5.31 -8.07
CA THR A 94 3.27 -4.49 -6.91
C THR A 94 4.21 -5.18 -5.93
N PRO A 95 4.01 -6.47 -5.57
CA PRO A 95 4.96 -7.19 -4.73
C PRO A 95 6.37 -7.21 -5.33
N ALA A 96 6.51 -7.55 -6.61
CA ALA A 96 7.81 -7.61 -7.27
C ALA A 96 8.44 -6.22 -7.39
N LEU A 97 7.65 -5.19 -7.73
CA LEU A 97 8.16 -3.84 -7.85
C LEU A 97 8.68 -3.31 -6.51
N LEU A 98 7.98 -3.56 -5.39
CA LEU A 98 8.45 -3.13 -4.07
C LEU A 98 9.74 -3.86 -3.64
N ARG A 99 9.91 -5.14 -4.01
CA ARG A 99 11.17 -5.86 -3.81
C ARG A 99 12.31 -5.23 -4.62
N TRP A 100 12.07 -4.97 -5.90
CA TRP A 100 13.04 -4.30 -6.77
C TRP A 100 13.41 -2.89 -6.24
N MET A 101 12.43 -2.08 -5.81
CA MET A 101 12.69 -0.76 -5.24
C MET A 101 13.50 -0.84 -3.93
N ALA A 102 13.29 -1.89 -3.13
CA ALA A 102 14.07 -2.13 -1.93
C ALA A 102 15.52 -2.49 -2.27
N GLU A 103 15.74 -3.40 -3.23
CA GLU A 103 17.07 -3.70 -3.73
C GLU A 103 17.79 -2.46 -4.25
N GLU A 104 17.10 -1.62 -5.02
CA GLU A 104 17.64 -0.36 -5.54
C GLU A 104 18.01 0.63 -4.43
N ALA A 105 17.18 0.74 -3.38
CA ALA A 105 17.51 1.56 -2.22
C ALA A 105 18.74 1.00 -1.46
N GLY A 106 18.84 -0.32 -1.33
CA GLY A 106 20.00 -0.99 -0.74
C GLY A 106 21.28 -0.77 -1.55
N ARG A 107 21.21 -0.93 -2.88
CA ARG A 107 22.33 -0.63 -3.81
C ARG A 107 22.79 0.82 -3.72
N ALA A 108 21.87 1.75 -3.47
CA ALA A 108 22.19 3.16 -3.24
C ALA A 108 22.84 3.45 -1.87
N GLY A 109 22.88 2.46 -0.96
CA GLY A 109 23.51 2.58 0.36
C GLY A 109 22.54 2.69 1.55
N ALA A 110 21.22 2.56 1.33
CA ALA A 110 20.26 2.59 2.44
C ALA A 110 20.27 1.28 3.24
N SER A 111 20.31 1.39 4.56
CA SER A 111 20.21 0.24 5.49
C SER A 111 18.74 -0.16 5.69
N LEU A 112 18.32 -1.31 5.17
CA LEU A 112 16.94 -1.77 5.27
C LEU A 112 16.73 -2.68 6.49
N ARG A 113 15.80 -2.30 7.38
CA ARG A 113 15.44 -3.00 8.62
C ARG A 113 13.98 -3.42 8.61
N PHE A 114 13.72 -4.51 7.90
CA PHE A 114 12.41 -5.16 7.92
C PHE A 114 12.23 -6.01 9.18
N GLY A 115 10.98 -6.30 9.54
CA GLY A 115 10.60 -7.04 10.75
C GLY A 115 10.66 -6.21 12.03
N GLN A 116 10.91 -4.90 11.94
CA GLN A 116 11.07 -4.01 13.09
C GLN A 116 9.95 -2.96 13.13
N SER A 117 9.31 -2.81 14.28
CA SER A 117 8.20 -1.87 14.43
C SER A 117 8.65 -0.57 15.06
N PHE A 118 8.22 0.55 14.48
CA PHE A 118 8.31 1.85 15.14
C PHE A 118 7.35 1.91 16.32
N GLU A 119 7.87 2.16 17.52
CA GLU A 119 7.06 2.23 18.74
C GLU A 119 6.92 3.65 19.32
N GLY A 120 7.85 4.53 18.97
CA GLY A 120 7.88 5.92 19.39
C GLY A 120 9.22 6.56 19.06
N ALA A 121 9.29 7.86 19.26
CA ALA A 121 10.51 8.65 19.09
C ALA A 121 10.54 9.76 20.14
N VAL A 122 11.74 10.12 20.58
CA VAL A 122 11.98 11.23 21.51
C VAL A 122 12.87 12.24 20.81
N ALA A 123 12.33 13.44 20.56
CA ALA A 123 13.10 14.54 19.99
C ALA A 123 13.88 15.25 21.11
N HIS A 124 15.15 15.55 20.84
CA HIS A 124 16.01 16.35 21.71
C HIS A 124 16.83 17.34 20.85
N ALA A 125 17.58 18.25 21.48
CA ALA A 125 18.28 19.33 20.76
C ALA A 125 19.20 18.84 19.63
N ARG A 126 19.82 17.67 19.82
CA ARG A 126 20.84 17.09 18.93
C ARG A 126 20.30 16.09 17.90
N GLY A 127 19.03 15.71 17.94
CA GLY A 127 18.49 14.67 17.07
C GLY A 127 17.17 14.07 17.56
N ILE A 128 16.84 12.91 17.00
CA ILE A 128 15.69 12.11 17.38
C ILE A 128 16.18 10.72 17.76
N GLU A 129 15.85 10.28 18.96
CA GLU A 129 16.10 8.92 19.43
C GLU A 129 14.90 8.02 19.14
N LEU A 130 15.17 6.79 18.69
CA LEU A 130 14.19 5.72 18.49
C LEU A 130 14.58 4.53 19.38
N PRO A 131 14.26 4.55 20.69
CA PRO A 131 14.83 3.62 21.66
C PRO A 131 14.55 2.15 21.36
N ALA A 132 13.32 1.81 20.95
CA ALA A 132 12.91 0.45 20.63
C ALA A 132 13.68 -0.15 19.43
N LEU A 133 14.29 0.70 18.60
CA LEU A 133 15.07 0.30 17.44
C LEU A 133 16.59 0.38 17.69
N GLY A 134 17.00 0.94 18.85
CA GLY A 134 18.40 1.24 19.13
C GLY A 134 19.02 2.23 18.14
N LEU A 135 18.22 3.18 17.61
CA LEU A 135 18.65 4.13 16.58
C LEU A 135 18.62 5.57 17.07
N GLN A 136 19.50 6.40 16.51
CA GLN A 136 19.45 7.85 16.62
C GLN A 136 19.57 8.48 15.23
N ALA A 137 18.76 9.50 14.96
CA ALA A 137 18.70 10.15 13.66
C ALA A 137 18.83 11.68 13.77
N SER A 138 19.48 12.32 12.80
CA SER A 138 19.38 13.79 12.67
C SER A 138 18.00 14.25 12.20
N PHE A 139 17.32 13.40 11.40
CA PHE A 139 15.99 13.64 10.87
C PHE A 139 15.17 12.34 10.75
N VAL A 140 13.84 12.41 10.91
CA VAL A 140 12.92 11.28 10.73
C VAL A 140 11.86 11.57 9.67
N ILE A 141 11.65 10.64 8.74
CA ILE A 141 10.55 10.71 7.79
C ILE A 141 9.51 9.61 8.09
N GLY A 142 8.26 10.02 8.31
CA GLY A 142 7.12 9.13 8.42
C GLY A 142 6.52 8.80 7.06
N ALA A 143 6.74 7.58 6.58
CA ALA A 143 6.13 6.98 5.40
C ALA A 143 5.26 5.75 5.80
N ASP A 144 4.72 5.77 7.02
CA ASP A 144 4.18 4.61 7.74
C ASP A 144 2.66 4.41 7.55
N GLY A 145 2.14 4.96 6.43
CA GLY A 145 0.78 4.76 5.98
C GLY A 145 -0.26 5.67 6.63
N ALA A 146 -1.52 5.48 6.23
CA ALA A 146 -2.64 6.39 6.46
C ALA A 146 -2.84 6.89 7.92
N ARG A 147 -2.56 6.04 8.93
CA ARG A 147 -2.77 6.39 10.35
C ARG A 147 -1.59 7.09 11.01
N SER A 148 -0.41 6.99 10.40
CA SER A 148 0.91 7.45 10.84
C SER A 148 1.13 7.45 12.36
N ARG A 149 1.83 6.43 12.85
CA ARG A 149 2.36 6.38 14.22
C ARG A 149 3.45 7.43 14.41
N VAL A 150 4.24 7.72 13.37
CA VAL A 150 5.24 8.81 13.42
C VAL A 150 4.57 10.15 13.68
N ALA A 151 3.50 10.47 12.95
CA ALA A 151 2.75 11.70 13.16
C ALA A 151 2.22 11.81 14.59
N GLN A 152 1.71 10.70 15.13
CA GLN A 152 1.24 10.64 16.51
C GLN A 152 2.37 10.85 17.53
N ALA A 153 3.51 10.18 17.36
CA ALA A 153 4.63 10.23 18.31
C ALA A 153 5.33 11.58 18.33
N LEU A 154 5.41 12.26 17.19
CA LEU A 154 6.13 13.54 17.02
C LEU A 154 5.20 14.76 16.95
N GLY A 155 3.91 14.59 17.24
CA GLY A 155 2.95 15.69 17.30
C GLY A 155 2.68 16.38 15.96
N LEU A 156 2.86 15.67 14.84
CA LEU A 156 2.53 16.19 13.50
C LEU A 156 1.02 16.07 13.21
N GLU A 157 0.56 16.74 12.16
CA GLU A 157 -0.83 16.63 11.74
C GLU A 157 -1.15 15.19 11.29
N ARG A 158 -2.42 14.78 11.43
CA ARG A 158 -2.87 13.42 11.14
C ARG A 158 -4.09 13.42 10.25
N ASN A 159 -4.17 12.45 9.35
CA ASN A 159 -5.38 12.18 8.59
C ASN A 159 -6.57 11.90 9.52
N ARG A 160 -7.71 12.52 9.22
CA ARG A 160 -8.96 12.35 9.99
C ARG A 160 -10.10 11.72 9.19
N ARG A 161 -10.02 11.77 7.85
CA ARG A 161 -11.03 11.26 6.94
C ARG A 161 -10.45 10.12 6.13
N PHE A 162 -11.17 9.00 6.07
CA PHE A 162 -10.73 7.80 5.39
C PHE A 162 -11.87 7.17 4.60
N LEU A 163 -11.52 6.56 3.47
CA LEU A 163 -12.32 5.53 2.82
C LEU A 163 -11.87 4.16 3.32
N VAL A 164 -12.77 3.18 3.31
CA VAL A 164 -12.44 1.78 3.56
C VAL A 164 -12.44 1.04 2.23
N GLY A 165 -11.25 0.61 1.80
CA GLY A 165 -11.03 -0.17 0.60
C GLY A 165 -11.03 -1.68 0.86
N LEU A 166 -11.58 -2.43 -0.09
CA LEU A 166 -11.51 -3.87 -0.21
C LEU A 166 -11.11 -4.19 -1.66
N GLU A 167 -10.14 -5.07 -1.84
CA GLU A 167 -9.70 -5.53 -3.15
C GLU A 167 -9.47 -7.04 -3.12
N ILE A 168 -9.85 -7.71 -4.19
CA ILE A 168 -9.49 -9.08 -4.48
C ILE A 168 -8.56 -9.11 -5.69
N GLU A 169 -7.64 -10.05 -5.67
CA GLU A 169 -6.75 -10.36 -6.78
C GLU A 169 -7.18 -11.74 -7.29
N CYS A 170 -7.49 -11.84 -8.58
CA CYS A 170 -7.86 -13.09 -9.23
C CYS A 170 -7.05 -13.30 -10.51
N GLU A 171 -7.23 -14.46 -11.14
CA GLU A 171 -6.60 -14.71 -12.44
C GLU A 171 -7.00 -13.66 -13.50
N PRO A 172 -6.17 -13.45 -14.53
CA PRO A 172 -6.48 -12.55 -15.63
C PRO A 172 -7.86 -12.84 -16.25
N LEU A 173 -8.66 -11.80 -16.47
CA LEU A 173 -9.96 -11.93 -17.14
C LEU A 173 -9.84 -11.57 -18.61
N GLU A 174 -10.16 -12.52 -19.50
CA GLU A 174 -10.01 -12.36 -20.95
C GLU A 174 -11.00 -11.35 -21.56
N GLY A 175 -12.19 -11.19 -20.96
CA GLY A 175 -13.25 -10.28 -21.44
C GLY A 175 -13.04 -8.80 -21.13
N LEU A 176 -11.93 -8.42 -20.50
CA LEU A 176 -11.61 -7.04 -20.15
C LEU A 176 -10.68 -6.39 -21.18
N ASP A 177 -11.00 -5.14 -21.53
CA ASP A 177 -10.14 -4.35 -22.40
C ASP A 177 -8.92 -3.86 -21.61
N ALA A 178 -7.78 -4.52 -21.80
CA ALA A 178 -6.54 -4.23 -21.07
C ALA A 178 -6.00 -2.80 -21.24
N ARG A 179 -6.54 -2.02 -22.20
CA ARG A 179 -6.17 -0.61 -22.38
C ARG A 179 -6.77 0.30 -21.31
N PHE A 180 -7.80 -0.15 -20.59
CA PHE A 180 -8.56 0.69 -19.66
C PHE A 180 -8.47 0.22 -18.21
N LEU A 181 -8.45 1.19 -17.31
CA LEU A 181 -8.86 1.03 -15.92
C LEU A 181 -10.39 1.11 -15.90
N HIS A 182 -11.06 0.04 -15.48
CA HIS A 182 -12.52 -0.01 -15.48
C HIS A 182 -13.06 0.51 -14.15
N CYS A 183 -13.74 1.65 -14.14
CA CYS A 183 -14.25 2.29 -12.94
C CYS A 183 -15.79 2.28 -12.91
N PHE A 184 -16.39 1.81 -11.83
CA PHE A 184 -17.84 1.75 -11.65
C PHE A 184 -18.29 2.84 -10.68
N ALA A 185 -19.00 3.83 -11.19
CA ALA A 185 -19.56 4.94 -10.41
C ALA A 185 -21.00 4.60 -9.98
N ASP A 186 -21.13 3.68 -9.04
CA ASP A 186 -22.42 3.22 -8.52
C ASP A 186 -22.41 3.22 -7.00
N SER A 187 -23.22 4.10 -6.41
CA SER A 187 -23.31 4.24 -4.95
C SER A 187 -23.89 3.01 -4.25
N ARG A 188 -24.58 2.11 -4.97
CA ARG A 188 -25.03 0.81 -4.44
C ARG A 188 -23.86 -0.14 -4.24
N ILE A 189 -22.81 -0.02 -5.07
CA ILE A 189 -21.59 -0.81 -4.99
C ILE A 189 -20.62 -0.18 -3.99
N ALA A 190 -20.35 1.12 -4.16
CA ALA A 190 -19.30 1.85 -3.46
C ALA A 190 -19.82 3.20 -2.94
N PRO A 191 -20.58 3.22 -1.81
CA PRO A 191 -21.17 4.45 -1.29
C PRO A 191 -20.16 5.57 -1.03
N GLY A 192 -20.35 6.70 -1.71
CA GLY A 192 -19.50 7.90 -1.59
C GLY A 192 -18.11 7.77 -2.20
N TYR A 193 -17.87 6.75 -3.02
CA TYR A 193 -16.68 6.63 -3.86
C TYR A 193 -16.95 5.78 -5.12
N ILE A 194 -16.04 4.87 -5.50
CA ILE A 194 -16.10 4.06 -6.71
C ILE A 194 -15.61 2.63 -6.46
N ALA A 195 -15.97 1.74 -7.38
CA ALA A 195 -15.32 0.46 -7.59
C ALA A 195 -14.42 0.50 -8.82
N TRP A 196 -13.42 -0.38 -8.88
CA TRP A 196 -12.48 -0.48 -9.98
C TRP A 196 -12.15 -1.93 -10.32
N VAL A 197 -11.79 -2.16 -11.59
CA VAL A 197 -11.21 -3.39 -12.09
C VAL A 197 -10.00 -3.04 -12.95
N VAL A 198 -8.86 -3.59 -12.57
CA VAL A 198 -7.56 -3.29 -13.18
C VAL A 198 -7.03 -4.57 -13.81
N PRO A 199 -6.84 -4.56 -15.14
CA PRO A 199 -6.04 -5.56 -15.83
C PRO A 199 -4.56 -5.41 -15.43
N GLY A 200 -4.19 -5.94 -14.26
CA GLY A 200 -2.82 -5.93 -13.73
C GLY A 200 -1.92 -6.91 -14.48
N VAL A 201 -0.60 -6.95 -14.19
CA VAL A 201 0.40 -7.69 -14.99
C VAL A 201 0.13 -9.20 -15.03
N ASN A 202 0.06 -9.83 -13.85
CA ASN A 202 -0.09 -11.27 -13.68
C ASN A 202 -1.48 -11.66 -13.14
N ALA A 203 -2.33 -10.68 -12.84
CA ALA A 203 -3.61 -10.86 -12.17
C ALA A 203 -4.57 -9.71 -12.49
N THR A 204 -5.88 -9.95 -12.35
CA THR A 204 -6.88 -8.90 -12.35
C THR A 204 -7.14 -8.46 -10.91
N GLN A 205 -7.11 -7.15 -10.66
CA GLN A 205 -7.43 -6.59 -9.34
C GLN A 205 -8.83 -5.98 -9.39
N ILE A 206 -9.73 -6.49 -8.57
CA ILE A 206 -11.12 -6.05 -8.48
C ILE A 206 -11.31 -5.46 -7.09
N GLY A 207 -11.54 -4.15 -7.02
CA GLY A 207 -11.61 -3.45 -5.76
C GLY A 207 -12.73 -2.43 -5.71
N LEU A 208 -13.00 -1.97 -4.49
CA LEU A 208 -13.92 -0.89 -4.22
C LEU A 208 -13.58 -0.25 -2.88
N ALA A 209 -13.90 1.03 -2.74
CA ALA A 209 -13.87 1.69 -1.45
C ALA A 209 -15.14 2.47 -1.20
N ALA A 210 -15.45 2.69 0.07
CA ALA A 210 -16.63 3.45 0.47
C ALA A 210 -16.28 4.46 1.57
N SER A 211 -17.05 5.54 1.61
CA SER A 211 -16.99 6.55 2.66
C SER A 211 -17.95 6.22 3.81
N GLY A 212 -17.59 6.63 5.02
CA GLY A 212 -18.47 6.50 6.19
C GLY A 212 -18.64 5.07 6.71
N ALA A 213 -19.78 4.82 7.34
CA ALA A 213 -20.11 3.52 7.96
C ALA A 213 -20.76 2.52 6.98
N ALA A 214 -21.11 2.96 5.77
CA ALA A 214 -21.73 2.12 4.77
C ALA A 214 -20.73 1.07 4.26
N ARG A 215 -21.19 -0.17 4.08
CA ARG A 215 -20.31 -1.27 3.65
C ARG A 215 -20.28 -1.35 2.12
N PRO A 216 -19.09 -1.42 1.51
CA PRO A 216 -18.96 -1.70 0.08
C PRO A 216 -19.56 -3.08 -0.26
N ASP A 217 -20.25 -3.20 -1.41
CA ASP A 217 -20.84 -4.45 -1.90
C ASP A 217 -20.03 -5.07 -3.05
N LEU A 218 -19.02 -5.86 -2.67
CA LEU A 218 -18.22 -6.62 -3.64
C LEU A 218 -19.07 -7.64 -4.42
N ARG A 219 -20.13 -8.20 -3.84
CA ARG A 219 -20.96 -9.22 -4.53
C ARG A 219 -21.75 -8.60 -5.65
N LEU A 220 -22.26 -7.37 -5.45
CA LEU A 220 -22.92 -6.62 -6.51
C LEU A 220 -21.95 -6.29 -7.65
N LEU A 221 -20.73 -5.85 -7.33
CA LEU A 221 -19.69 -5.61 -8.33
C LEU A 221 -19.38 -6.86 -9.16
N LEU A 222 -19.21 -8.02 -8.51
CA LEU A 222 -18.89 -9.27 -9.20
C LEU A 222 -20.02 -9.75 -10.11
N ARG A 223 -21.28 -9.67 -9.67
CA ARG A 223 -22.44 -9.99 -10.53
C ARG A 223 -22.51 -9.09 -11.74
N ARG A 224 -22.20 -7.81 -11.56
CA ARG A 224 -22.19 -6.82 -12.64
C ARG A 224 -21.06 -7.06 -13.63
N LEU A 225 -19.87 -7.41 -13.13
CA LEU A 225 -18.73 -7.78 -13.96
C LEU A 225 -19.02 -9.05 -14.78
N ASP A 226 -19.67 -10.04 -14.18
CA ASP A 226 -20.10 -11.25 -14.88
C ASP A 226 -21.10 -10.95 -16.01
N ALA A 227 -22.12 -10.14 -15.73
CA ALA A 227 -23.12 -9.76 -16.74
C ALA A 227 -22.52 -8.97 -17.93
N LEU A 228 -21.52 -8.13 -17.69
CA LEU A 228 -20.91 -7.28 -18.71
C LEU A 228 -19.76 -7.96 -19.48
N HIS A 229 -18.99 -8.81 -18.80
CA HIS A 229 -17.71 -9.31 -19.31
C HIS A 229 -17.59 -10.84 -19.26
N GLY A 230 -18.62 -11.57 -18.84
CA GLY A 230 -18.61 -13.03 -18.74
C GLY A 230 -17.56 -13.55 -17.75
N ALA A 231 -17.31 -12.80 -16.67
CA ALA A 231 -16.24 -13.10 -15.71
C ALA A 231 -16.41 -14.46 -15.01
N GLY A 232 -17.63 -14.97 -14.92
CA GLY A 232 -17.94 -16.29 -14.39
C GLY A 232 -17.42 -16.52 -12.97
N LYS A 233 -17.02 -17.77 -12.71
CA LYS A 233 -16.46 -18.15 -11.41
C LYS A 233 -14.99 -17.76 -11.33
N LEU A 234 -14.68 -16.74 -10.53
CA LEU A 234 -13.33 -16.25 -10.31
C LEU A 234 -12.51 -17.14 -9.39
N ARG A 235 -11.28 -17.49 -9.79
CA ARG A 235 -10.26 -18.03 -8.88
C ARG A 235 -9.53 -16.89 -8.16
N VAL A 236 -9.90 -16.67 -6.89
CA VAL A 236 -9.29 -15.64 -6.04
C VAL A 236 -7.92 -16.09 -5.54
N MET A 237 -6.90 -15.31 -5.86
CA MET A 237 -5.50 -15.51 -5.47
C MET A 237 -5.13 -14.73 -4.21
N GLY A 238 -5.80 -13.59 -3.96
CA GLY A 238 -5.48 -12.72 -2.83
C GLY A 238 -6.63 -11.81 -2.43
N ARG A 239 -6.55 -11.30 -1.20
CA ARG A 239 -7.47 -10.28 -0.67
C ARG A 239 -6.70 -9.21 0.09
N ARG A 240 -7.08 -7.95 -0.09
CA ARG A 240 -6.45 -6.78 0.50
C ARG A 240 -7.55 -5.86 1.06
N SER A 241 -7.27 -5.20 2.18
CA SER A 241 -8.21 -4.23 2.75
C SER A 241 -7.56 -3.22 3.67
N GLY A 242 -8.26 -2.09 3.88
CA GLY A 242 -7.89 -1.05 4.83
C GLY A 242 -8.20 0.39 4.39
N LEU A 243 -7.59 1.34 5.09
CA LEU A 243 -7.92 2.77 5.02
C LEU A 243 -7.12 3.58 3.99
N ILE A 244 -7.85 4.34 3.17
CA ILE A 244 -7.33 5.31 2.20
C ILE A 244 -7.60 6.73 2.73
N PRO A 245 -6.59 7.58 2.98
CA PRO A 245 -6.81 8.97 3.34
C PRO A 245 -7.61 9.72 2.26
N CYS A 246 -8.67 10.42 2.65
CA CYS A 246 -9.49 11.22 1.73
C CYS A 246 -9.73 12.66 2.21
N GLY A 247 -8.95 13.12 3.20
CA GLY A 247 -9.01 14.49 3.72
C GLY A 247 -8.23 15.51 2.90
N GLY A 248 -7.52 15.08 1.85
CA GLY A 248 -6.52 15.89 1.14
C GLY A 248 -5.18 15.96 1.88
N THR A 249 -4.24 16.71 1.30
CA THR A 249 -2.91 16.92 1.87
C THR A 249 -3.00 17.65 3.21
N LEU A 250 -2.26 17.16 4.21
CA LEU A 250 -2.20 17.80 5.52
C LEU A 250 -1.49 19.16 5.41
N ARG A 251 -1.90 20.13 6.23
CA ARG A 251 -1.35 21.49 6.21
C ARG A 251 0.03 21.56 6.85
N ARG A 252 0.27 20.76 7.88
CA ARG A 252 1.55 20.66 8.58
C ARG A 252 2.17 19.28 8.40
N LEU A 253 2.91 19.15 7.31
CA LEU A 253 3.61 17.93 6.92
C LEU A 253 4.88 17.67 7.72
N GLY A 254 5.51 18.70 8.26
CA GLY A 254 6.74 18.57 9.04
C GLY A 254 6.83 19.60 10.16
N SER A 255 7.69 19.29 11.12
CA SER A 255 8.03 20.15 12.25
C SER A 255 9.44 19.78 12.74
N GLY A 256 10.31 20.78 12.87
CA GLY A 256 11.68 20.59 13.34
C GLY A 256 12.43 19.53 12.53
N ARG A 257 12.72 18.39 13.18
CA ARG A 257 13.51 17.28 12.63
C ARG A 257 12.66 16.14 12.04
N ALA A 258 11.39 16.38 11.76
CA ALA A 258 10.48 15.34 11.28
C ALA A 258 9.56 15.82 10.14
N MET A 259 9.24 14.90 9.22
CA MET A 259 8.32 15.14 8.11
C MET A 259 7.53 13.88 7.73
N LEU A 260 6.32 14.04 7.20
CA LEU A 260 5.49 12.97 6.68
C LEU A 260 5.51 12.97 5.14
N ILE A 261 5.44 11.78 4.54
CA ILE A 261 5.31 11.59 3.09
C ILE A 261 4.29 10.49 2.76
N GLY A 262 3.86 10.43 1.49
CA GLY A 262 2.86 9.46 1.01
C GLY A 262 1.53 9.54 1.79
N ASP A 263 0.93 8.38 2.05
CA ASP A 263 -0.34 8.29 2.76
C ASP A 263 -0.30 8.89 4.17
N ALA A 264 0.85 8.86 4.85
CA ALA A 264 1.00 9.47 6.16
C ALA A 264 0.76 10.99 6.11
N ALA A 265 1.13 11.61 4.99
CA ALA A 265 0.95 13.04 4.70
C ALA A 265 -0.40 13.39 4.06
N GLY A 266 -1.28 12.41 3.83
CA GLY A 266 -2.55 12.64 3.12
C GLY A 266 -2.34 12.98 1.64
N LEU A 267 -1.17 12.65 1.06
CA LEU A 267 -0.82 12.98 -0.32
C LEU A 267 -1.58 12.15 -1.36
N VAL A 268 -2.65 11.45 -0.98
CA VAL A 268 -3.49 10.61 -1.85
C VAL A 268 -4.58 11.47 -2.50
N SER A 269 -4.66 11.46 -3.83
CA SER A 269 -5.78 12.00 -4.60
C SER A 269 -7.00 11.10 -4.35
N PRO A 270 -8.08 11.61 -3.76
CA PRO A 270 -9.25 10.79 -3.46
C PRO A 270 -10.08 10.48 -4.69
N VAL A 271 -9.99 11.23 -5.80
CA VAL A 271 -10.85 11.05 -7.00
C VAL A 271 -10.22 10.12 -8.04
N THR A 272 -8.91 9.90 -7.94
CA THR A 272 -8.12 9.02 -8.81
C THR A 272 -7.19 8.06 -8.05
N GLY A 273 -7.23 8.04 -6.70
CA GLY A 273 -6.42 7.16 -5.85
C GLY A 273 -4.90 7.47 -5.79
N GLY A 274 -4.44 8.65 -6.24
CA GLY A 274 -3.03 9.03 -6.50
C GLY A 274 -2.21 9.72 -5.39
N ALA A 275 -1.25 9.04 -4.73
CA ALA A 275 -0.21 9.56 -3.84
C ALA A 275 0.84 10.47 -4.54
N ALA A 276 1.20 11.64 -3.99
CA ALA A 276 2.17 12.55 -4.61
C ALA A 276 3.65 12.04 -4.63
N SER A 277 4.39 12.33 -5.72
CA SER A 277 5.83 12.07 -5.94
C SER A 277 6.73 12.91 -5.00
N THR A 278 7.81 12.31 -4.48
CA THR A 278 8.66 12.84 -3.38
C THR A 278 9.91 13.62 -3.80
N ARG A 279 10.08 13.99 -5.08
CA ARG A 279 11.35 14.61 -5.56
C ARG A 279 11.77 15.91 -4.86
N HIS A 280 10.84 16.71 -4.33
CA HIS A 280 11.15 18.05 -3.78
C HIS A 280 11.36 18.10 -2.27
N CYS A 281 11.29 16.96 -1.57
CA CYS A 281 11.40 16.91 -0.11
C CYS A 281 12.79 17.28 0.46
N ILE A 282 13.83 17.41 -0.37
CA ILE A 282 15.22 17.61 0.08
C ILE A 282 15.73 19.05 -0.13
N SER A 283 15.02 19.90 -0.89
CA SER A 283 15.50 21.25 -1.23
C SER A 283 14.91 22.40 -0.38
N GLY A 284 14.11 22.13 0.65
CA GLY A 284 13.53 23.18 1.51
C GLY A 284 12.58 24.16 0.79
N GLY A 285 12.23 23.88 -0.47
CA GLY A 285 11.25 24.64 -1.25
C GLY A 285 9.83 24.15 -1.02
N ALA A 286 8.85 25.02 -1.31
CA ALA A 286 7.42 24.77 -1.22
C ALA A 286 6.98 23.40 -1.80
N PRO A 287 5.92 22.76 -1.27
CA PRO A 287 5.48 21.45 -1.73
C PRO A 287 5.15 21.50 -3.23
N PRO A 288 5.61 20.52 -4.03
CA PRO A 288 5.31 20.47 -5.45
C PRO A 288 3.81 20.22 -5.63
N SER A 289 3.15 21.15 -6.28
CA SER A 289 1.85 20.93 -6.91
C SER A 289 2.05 19.97 -8.09
N SER A 290 1.32 18.85 -8.06
CA SER A 290 1.18 17.84 -9.14
C SER A 290 2.30 16.81 -9.26
N CYS A 291 1.91 15.52 -9.15
CA CYS A 291 2.49 14.28 -9.71
C CYS A 291 2.03 13.10 -8.83
N GLN A 292 1.09 12.25 -9.29
CA GLN A 292 0.18 11.43 -8.45
C GLN A 292 0.31 9.89 -8.63
N ALA A 293 1.19 9.13 -7.97
CA ALA A 293 1.19 7.66 -8.01
C ALA A 293 -0.06 7.01 -7.35
N ILE A 294 -0.88 6.25 -8.07
CA ILE A 294 -2.11 5.62 -7.54
C ILE A 294 -1.81 4.54 -6.47
N SER A 295 -1.94 4.92 -5.21
CA SER A 295 -1.89 3.98 -4.09
C SER A 295 -3.21 3.97 -3.33
N VAL A 296 -4.03 2.95 -3.58
CA VAL A 296 -5.16 2.57 -2.72
C VAL A 296 -4.58 1.88 -1.47
N THR A 297 -3.67 2.50 -0.71
CA THR A 297 -3.08 1.80 0.45
C THR A 297 -4.11 1.70 1.57
N ALA A 298 -4.05 0.59 2.31
CA ALA A 298 -5.15 0.23 3.17
C ALA A 298 -4.67 -0.13 4.60
N ALA A 299 -4.78 0.75 5.61
CA ALA A 299 -4.35 0.44 7.00
C ALA A 299 -5.18 -0.66 7.74
N PRO A 300 -4.60 -1.45 8.68
CA PRO A 300 -5.28 -2.56 9.36
C PRO A 300 -6.41 -2.11 10.31
N ILE A 301 -7.55 -2.82 10.27
CA ILE A 301 -8.62 -2.70 11.28
C ILE A 301 -8.29 -3.66 12.43
N ARG A 302 -8.08 -3.14 13.65
CA ARG A 302 -8.07 -3.98 14.86
C ARG A 302 -9.52 -4.23 15.25
N SER A 303 -9.98 -5.47 15.16
CA SER A 303 -11.31 -5.86 15.61
C SER A 303 -11.39 -5.79 17.14
N ARG A 304 -12.24 -4.90 17.67
CA ARG A 304 -12.85 -5.09 18.99
C ARG A 304 -14.20 -5.79 18.76
N SER A 305 -14.29 -7.02 19.24
CA SER A 305 -15.51 -7.84 19.44
C SER A 305 -16.63 -7.74 18.39
N CYS A 306 -16.56 -8.60 17.37
CA CYS A 306 -17.77 -9.19 16.79
C CYS A 306 -17.77 -10.69 17.14
N ARG A 307 -18.05 -11.03 18.40
CA ARG A 307 -18.57 -12.37 18.72
C ARG A 307 -20.06 -12.33 18.43
N GLY A 308 -20.50 -13.07 17.43
CA GLY A 308 -21.92 -13.24 17.14
C GLY A 308 -22.18 -13.55 15.68
N ARG A 309 -22.41 -14.85 15.40
CA ARG A 309 -23.01 -15.39 14.18
C ARG A 309 -22.11 -15.43 12.94
N CYS A 310 -21.09 -16.28 13.02
CA CYS A 310 -20.63 -17.12 11.91
C CYS A 310 -20.75 -18.58 12.36
N ARG A 311 -21.98 -19.05 12.51
CA ARG A 311 -22.37 -20.46 12.43
C ARG A 311 -23.32 -20.50 11.25
N ASP A 312 -23.18 -21.50 10.38
CA ASP A 312 -23.92 -21.74 9.11
C ASP A 312 -23.06 -21.72 7.84
N ILE A 313 -21.78 -22.09 7.95
CA ILE A 313 -21.10 -22.81 6.88
C ILE A 313 -20.47 -24.03 7.55
N ALA A 314 -21.04 -25.22 7.29
CA ALA A 314 -20.61 -26.47 7.88
C ALA A 314 -19.17 -26.86 7.45
N PRO A 315 -18.48 -27.69 8.25
CA PRO A 315 -17.03 -27.85 8.23
C PRO A 315 -16.58 -29.08 7.43
N SER A 316 -15.50 -28.97 6.68
CA SER A 316 -14.64 -30.12 6.41
C SER A 316 -13.19 -29.66 6.18
N ALA A 317 -12.28 -30.42 6.80
CA ALA A 317 -10.81 -30.32 6.75
C ALA A 317 -10.14 -29.19 7.56
N CYS A 318 -10.19 -29.32 8.89
CA CYS A 318 -9.08 -28.95 9.77
C CYS A 318 -8.47 -30.25 10.33
N CYS A 319 -7.19 -30.19 10.72
CA CYS A 319 -6.31 -31.25 11.28
C CYS A 319 -5.58 -32.10 10.22
N ASP A 320 -4.24 -32.23 10.17
CA ASP A 320 -3.16 -31.87 11.10
C ASP A 320 -1.81 -31.78 10.34
N ALA A 321 -0.88 -30.95 10.83
CA ALA A 321 0.55 -31.07 10.55
C ALA A 321 1.30 -31.26 11.89
N PRO A 322 2.18 -32.26 12.05
CA PRO A 322 2.76 -32.59 13.35
C PRO A 322 3.94 -31.68 13.71
N SER A 323 3.94 -31.20 14.95
CA SER A 323 5.04 -30.50 15.60
C SER A 323 6.14 -31.47 16.03
N THR A 324 7.37 -31.24 15.57
CA THR A 324 8.59 -31.89 16.07
C THR A 324 9.05 -31.26 17.39
N SER A 325 9.19 -32.05 18.45
CA SER A 325 10.03 -31.74 19.62
C SER A 325 11.11 -32.82 19.80
N ARG A 326 12.28 -32.39 20.25
CA ARG A 326 13.55 -33.13 20.22
C ARG A 326 13.68 -34.17 21.34
N ARG A 327 14.21 -35.33 20.95
CA ARG A 327 15.24 -36.20 21.58
C ARG A 327 15.15 -36.52 23.08
N ARG A 328 15.07 -37.83 23.38
CA ARG A 328 16.10 -38.63 24.08
C ARG A 328 15.72 -40.13 24.08
N THR A 329 16.56 -40.95 23.46
CA THR A 329 16.73 -42.40 23.69
C THR A 329 17.52 -42.61 25.01
N PRO A 330 17.50 -43.79 25.69
CA PRO A 330 17.71 -45.12 25.08
C PRO A 330 16.96 -46.35 25.66
N SER A 331 17.02 -47.42 24.84
CA SER A 331 17.13 -48.87 25.16
C SER A 331 16.09 -49.53 26.08
N SER A 332 15.30 -50.47 25.55
CA SER A 332 15.58 -51.93 25.51
C SER A 332 14.31 -52.71 25.13
N THR A 333 14.53 -53.86 24.48
CA THR A 333 13.62 -54.71 23.68
C THR A 333 12.65 -55.61 24.51
N PRO A 334 11.93 -56.60 23.94
CA PRO A 334 10.49 -56.62 23.59
C PRO A 334 9.66 -57.65 24.40
N CYS A 335 8.35 -57.83 24.10
CA CYS A 335 7.71 -59.14 24.06
C CYS A 335 6.27 -59.11 23.49
N CYS A 336 6.01 -60.10 22.61
CA CYS A 336 4.77 -60.62 22.02
C CYS A 336 4.02 -59.78 20.98
#